data_AF-A0A918E1Q0-F1
#
_entry.id   AF-A0A918E1Q0-F1
#
_cell.length_a   1.000
_cell.length_b   1.000
_cell.length_c   1.000
_cell.angle_alpha   90.00
_cell.angle_beta   90.00
_cell.angle_gamma   90.00
#
_symmetry.space_group_name_H-M   'P 1'
#
loop_
_entity.id
_entity.type
_entity.pdbx_description
1 polymer ?
#
loop_
_entity_poly.entity_id
_entity_poly.type
_entity_poly.pdbx_seq_one_letter_code
_entity_poly.pdbx_strand_id
1 'polypeptide(L)'
;MVRTRLTRTATEALRREVPCTVAILVGEDDFTTMRRYRTFAFTDYEHYLAHIEDLLRALRSRGMHVRAAVFDPAEFADYCAAEAMEPDAPISRARYAADSAGPGAAVHYQGESIDQLVRAVLHGAERRATWERATRALDTSQSGPAALDRVTAAVATLIERAGPGIHHLVCSASVHGVPLIAVLHAESEDGPVQVREEDALLFCAVLAAGTATDGGGGAVLRTRTGPGSRDTVRGWILRDGTLQPLNEAEVFNAYCTDHRTGEPIAPEHGVDYRSGFPLTEREGHS
;
A
#
# COMPACT_ATOMS: atom_id res chain seq x y z
N MET A 1 -43.11 8.88 26.77
CA MET A 1 -42.84 7.93 25.65
C MET A 1 -42.21 8.57 24.40
N VAL A 2 -42.37 9.88 24.13
CA VAL A 2 -41.80 10.54 22.94
C VAL A 2 -40.29 10.81 23.05
N ARG A 3 -39.79 11.14 24.25
CA ARG A 3 -38.36 11.43 24.52
C ARG A 3 -37.44 10.22 24.29
N THR A 4 -37.92 9.02 24.58
CA THR A 4 -37.19 7.73 24.43
C THR A 4 -37.10 7.25 22.98
N ARG A 5 -38.08 7.60 22.13
CA ARG A 5 -38.03 7.30 20.69
C ARG A 5 -37.03 8.19 19.97
N LEU A 6 -37.02 9.50 20.29
CA LEU A 6 -36.09 10.48 19.71
C LEU A 6 -34.63 10.17 20.04
N THR A 7 -34.31 9.77 21.28
CA THR A 7 -32.96 9.35 21.65
C THR A 7 -32.53 8.07 20.96
N ARG A 8 -33.41 7.07 20.79
CA ARG A 8 -33.08 5.83 20.07
C ARG A 8 -32.76 6.10 18.59
N THR A 9 -33.53 6.97 17.92
CA THR A 9 -33.22 7.38 16.54
C THR A 9 -31.92 8.18 16.44
N ALA A 10 -31.60 9.03 17.41
CA ALA A 10 -30.34 9.77 17.44
C ALA A 10 -29.14 8.85 17.68
N THR A 11 -29.24 7.89 18.62
CA THR A 11 -28.20 6.88 18.86
C THR A 11 -28.02 5.94 17.65
N GLU A 12 -29.09 5.58 16.96
CA GLU A 12 -29.01 4.79 15.72
C GLU A 12 -28.38 5.55 14.56
N ALA A 13 -28.66 6.86 14.44
CA ALA A 13 -28.00 7.73 13.47
C ALA A 13 -26.50 7.83 13.76
N LEU A 14 -26.13 8.15 15.01
CA LEU A 14 -24.73 8.21 15.43
C LEU A 14 -23.98 6.90 15.21
N ARG A 15 -24.62 5.74 15.41
CA ARG A 15 -23.99 4.44 15.14
C ARG A 15 -23.58 4.27 13.68
N ARG A 16 -24.35 4.80 12.72
CA ARG A 16 -24.02 4.71 11.29
C ARG A 16 -22.85 5.58 10.90
N GLU A 17 -22.61 6.66 11.64
CA GLU A 17 -21.49 7.58 11.43
C GLU A 17 -20.16 7.02 11.95
N VAL A 18 -20.18 5.99 12.82
CA VAL A 18 -18.97 5.37 13.38
C VAL A 18 -18.44 4.29 12.43
N PRO A 19 -17.15 4.33 12.04
CA PRO A 19 -16.55 3.27 11.25
C PRO A 19 -16.49 1.96 12.06
N CYS A 20 -16.80 0.85 11.40
CA CYS A 20 -16.69 -0.49 11.96
C CYS A 20 -15.58 -1.23 11.22
N THR A 21 -14.53 -1.63 11.95
CA THR A 21 -13.46 -2.45 11.40
C THR A 21 -13.70 -3.93 11.69
N VAL A 22 -13.54 -4.76 10.67
CA VAL A 22 -13.51 -6.22 10.76
C VAL A 22 -12.11 -6.70 10.40
N ALA A 23 -11.39 -7.26 11.36
CA ALA A 23 -10.09 -7.88 11.10
C ALA A 23 -10.29 -9.35 10.68
N ILE A 24 -9.64 -9.77 9.60
CA ILE A 24 -9.88 -11.03 8.90
C ILE A 24 -8.62 -11.89 8.92
N LEU A 25 -8.75 -13.16 9.29
CA LEU A 25 -7.68 -14.15 9.13
C LEU A 25 -7.62 -14.56 7.65
N VAL A 26 -6.51 -14.25 7.00
CA VAL A 26 -6.35 -14.39 5.53
C VAL A 26 -5.63 -15.67 5.10
N GLY A 27 -5.24 -16.52 6.05
CA GLY A 27 -4.64 -17.84 5.79
C GLY A 27 -5.05 -18.91 6.80
N GLU A 28 -4.96 -20.18 6.38
CA GLU A 28 -5.29 -21.35 7.20
C GLU A 28 -4.36 -21.53 8.41
N ASP A 29 -3.09 -21.15 8.28
CA ASP A 29 -2.11 -21.21 9.37
C ASP A 29 -2.45 -20.22 10.48
N ASP A 30 -2.84 -19.00 10.11
CA ASP A 30 -3.30 -17.97 11.05
C ASP A 30 -4.60 -18.39 11.73
N PHE A 31 -5.54 -18.95 10.95
CA PHE A 31 -6.75 -19.53 11.48
C PHE A 31 -6.48 -20.63 12.50
N THR A 32 -5.57 -21.55 12.16
CA THR A 32 -5.16 -22.65 13.04
C THR A 32 -4.51 -22.13 14.33
N THR A 33 -3.72 -21.07 14.24
CA THR A 33 -3.14 -20.39 15.41
C THR A 33 -4.22 -19.84 16.33
N MET A 34 -5.24 -19.18 15.77
CA MET A 34 -6.35 -18.63 16.55
C MET A 34 -7.25 -19.68 17.20
N ARG A 35 -7.35 -20.90 16.65
CA ARG A 35 -8.08 -22.01 17.27
C ARG A 35 -7.53 -22.46 18.63
N ARG A 36 -6.33 -22.00 19.02
CA ARG A 36 -5.78 -22.24 20.36
C ARG A 36 -6.55 -21.48 21.46
N TYR A 37 -7.27 -20.42 21.09
CA TYR A 37 -8.10 -19.63 22.00
C TYR A 37 -9.51 -20.23 22.09
N ARG A 38 -9.93 -20.63 23.29
CA ARG A 38 -11.21 -21.33 23.52
C ARG A 38 -12.43 -20.52 23.09
N THR A 39 -12.37 -19.18 23.17
CA THR A 39 -13.46 -18.30 22.76
C THR A 39 -13.52 -18.04 21.26
N PHE A 40 -12.54 -18.50 20.48
CA PHE A 40 -12.59 -18.51 19.03
C PHE A 40 -13.22 -19.82 18.55
N ALA A 41 -14.56 -19.82 18.46
CA ALA A 41 -15.36 -21.03 18.32
C ALA A 41 -15.52 -21.56 16.88
N PHE A 42 -14.65 -21.14 15.94
CA PHE A 42 -14.68 -21.64 14.56
C PHE A 42 -13.80 -22.87 14.40
N THR A 43 -14.31 -23.88 13.69
CA THR A 43 -13.61 -25.16 13.49
C THR A 43 -13.03 -25.32 12.09
N ASP A 44 -13.61 -24.61 11.11
CA ASP A 44 -13.36 -24.73 9.68
C ASP A 44 -13.11 -23.34 9.07
N TYR A 45 -12.10 -23.25 8.19
CA TYR A 45 -11.64 -21.98 7.64
C TYR A 45 -12.59 -21.41 6.58
N GLU A 46 -13.10 -22.27 5.67
CA GLU A 46 -14.07 -21.86 4.65
C GLU A 46 -15.36 -21.35 5.31
N HIS A 47 -15.84 -22.06 6.33
CA HIS A 47 -17.00 -21.64 7.11
C HIS A 47 -16.75 -20.31 7.83
N TYR A 48 -15.58 -20.13 8.43
CA TYR A 48 -15.19 -18.85 9.04
C TYR A 48 -15.27 -17.68 8.03
N LEU A 49 -14.70 -17.86 6.83
CA LEU A 49 -14.74 -16.82 5.79
C LEU A 49 -16.17 -16.52 5.33
N ALA A 50 -17.02 -17.54 5.17
CA ALA A 50 -18.43 -17.35 4.84
C ALA A 50 -19.17 -16.53 5.92
N HIS A 51 -18.92 -16.82 7.21
CA HIS A 51 -19.50 -16.03 8.33
C HIS A 51 -18.97 -14.60 8.36
N ILE A 52 -17.70 -14.36 8.05
CA ILE A 52 -17.16 -13.01 7.90
C ILE A 52 -17.86 -12.27 6.76
N GLU A 53 -18.06 -12.92 5.62
CA GLU A 53 -18.76 -12.32 4.48
C GLU A 53 -20.20 -11.93 4.83
N ASP A 54 -20.93 -12.81 5.52
CA ASP A 54 -22.29 -12.53 5.99
C ASP A 54 -22.33 -11.40 7.02
N LEU A 55 -21.35 -11.34 7.93
CA LEU A 55 -21.20 -10.22 8.87
C LEU A 55 -20.98 -8.89 8.14
N LEU A 56 -20.05 -8.85 7.17
CA LEU A 56 -19.73 -7.66 6.39
C LEU A 56 -20.96 -7.17 5.61
N ARG A 57 -21.67 -8.07 4.94
CA ARG A 57 -22.94 -7.77 4.25
C ARG A 57 -24.00 -7.22 5.21
N ALA A 58 -24.15 -7.85 6.38
CA ALA A 58 -25.11 -7.42 7.39
C ALA A 58 -24.79 -6.02 7.93
N LEU A 59 -23.52 -5.73 8.24
CA LEU A 59 -23.08 -4.40 8.69
C LEU A 59 -23.34 -3.34 7.62
N ARG A 60 -22.98 -3.61 6.37
CA ARG A 60 -23.24 -2.69 5.25
C ARG A 60 -24.73 -2.45 5.03
N SER A 61 -25.57 -3.49 5.08
CA SER A 61 -27.03 -3.36 4.90
C SER A 61 -27.69 -2.44 5.95
N ARG A 62 -27.04 -2.27 7.11
CA ARG A 62 -27.48 -1.36 8.18
C ARG A 62 -27.00 0.09 7.98
N GLY A 63 -26.26 0.37 6.90
CA GLY A 63 -25.70 1.68 6.57
C GLY A 63 -24.42 2.01 7.34
N MET A 64 -23.69 1.01 7.84
CA MET A 64 -22.42 1.22 8.54
C MET A 64 -21.27 1.45 7.56
N HIS A 65 -20.32 2.33 7.90
CA HIS A 65 -19.04 2.42 7.20
C HIS A 65 -18.14 1.26 7.61
N VAL A 66 -18.04 0.24 6.77
CA VAL A 66 -17.28 -0.97 7.08
C VAL A 66 -15.88 -0.90 6.47
N ARG A 67 -14.87 -1.15 7.29
CA ARG A 67 -13.48 -1.33 6.88
C ARG A 67 -13.04 -2.74 7.22
N ALA A 68 -12.09 -3.29 6.48
CA ALA A 68 -11.47 -4.56 6.80
C ALA A 68 -9.94 -4.45 6.81
N ALA A 69 -9.30 -5.25 7.65
CA ALA A 69 -7.86 -5.37 7.76
C ALA A 69 -7.46 -6.83 7.95
N VAL A 70 -6.17 -7.13 7.77
CA VAL A 70 -5.62 -8.43 8.16
C VAL A 70 -5.64 -8.53 9.70
N PHE A 71 -6.06 -9.69 10.21
CA PHE A 71 -5.81 -10.09 11.58
C PHE A 71 -4.54 -10.95 11.59
N ASP A 72 -3.44 -10.42 12.11
CA ASP A 72 -2.20 -11.18 12.28
C ASP A 72 -2.15 -11.76 13.72
N PRO A 73 -2.18 -13.09 13.90
CA PRO A 73 -2.17 -13.69 15.24
C PRO A 73 -0.89 -13.44 16.04
N ALA A 74 0.26 -13.26 15.38
CA ALA A 74 1.52 -12.95 16.05
C ALA A 74 1.51 -11.51 16.55
N GLU A 75 1.12 -10.54 15.72
CA GLU A 75 0.94 -9.16 16.15
C GLU A 75 -0.14 -9.02 17.23
N PHE A 76 -1.22 -9.81 17.15
CA PHE A 76 -2.25 -9.85 18.18
C PHE A 76 -1.71 -10.31 19.54
N ALA A 77 -0.84 -11.33 19.55
CA ALA A 77 -0.21 -11.81 20.78
C ALA A 77 0.71 -10.74 21.38
N ASP A 78 1.52 -10.08 20.55
CA ASP A 78 2.40 -8.98 20.96
C ASP A 78 1.59 -7.78 21.48
N TYR A 79 0.50 -7.41 20.79
CA TYR A 79 -0.44 -6.38 21.22
C TYR A 79 -1.03 -6.69 22.61
N CYS A 80 -1.51 -7.92 22.81
CA CYS A 80 -2.06 -8.31 24.11
C CYS A 80 -1.00 -8.29 25.21
N ALA A 81 0.24 -8.71 24.92
CA ALA A 81 1.33 -8.65 25.88
C ALA A 81 1.69 -7.21 26.25
N ALA A 82 1.80 -6.32 25.27
CA ALA A 82 2.11 -4.90 25.47
C ALA A 82 1.02 -4.16 26.27
N GLU A 83 -0.25 -4.44 25.97
CA GLU A 83 -1.41 -3.81 26.61
C GLU A 83 -1.89 -4.55 27.87
N ALA A 84 -1.18 -5.60 28.31
CA ALA A 84 -1.55 -6.47 29.43
C ALA A 84 -3.00 -6.99 29.34
N MET A 85 -3.43 -7.41 28.15
CA MET A 85 -4.76 -7.94 27.86
C MET A 85 -4.79 -9.46 27.83
N GLU A 86 -5.91 -10.07 28.21
CA GLU A 86 -6.15 -11.51 28.10
C GLU A 86 -6.41 -11.91 26.63
N PRO A 87 -5.53 -12.67 25.96
CA PRO A 87 -5.68 -12.98 24.53
C PRO A 87 -6.92 -13.84 24.21
N ASP A 88 -7.38 -14.70 25.13
CA ASP A 88 -8.60 -15.49 24.93
C ASP A 88 -9.89 -14.67 25.21
N ALA A 89 -9.83 -13.37 25.46
CA ALA A 89 -11.03 -12.56 25.65
C ALA A 89 -11.53 -11.97 24.30
N PRO A 90 -12.83 -12.10 23.96
CA PRO A 90 -13.38 -11.47 22.74
C PRO A 90 -13.16 -9.96 22.65
N ILE A 91 -13.11 -9.26 23.79
CA ILE A 91 -12.84 -7.82 23.84
C ILE A 91 -11.42 -7.48 23.38
N SER A 92 -10.44 -8.34 23.63
CA SER A 92 -9.04 -8.16 23.19
C SER A 92 -8.96 -8.20 21.67
N ARG A 93 -9.61 -9.20 21.04
CA ARG A 93 -9.71 -9.27 19.58
C ARG A 93 -10.43 -8.07 18.98
N ALA A 94 -11.49 -7.59 19.61
CA ALA A 94 -12.22 -6.41 19.14
C ALA A 94 -11.37 -5.13 19.22
N ARG A 95 -10.56 -4.96 20.27
CA ARG A 95 -9.63 -3.82 20.38
C ARG A 95 -8.50 -3.91 19.36
N TYR A 96 -7.89 -5.07 19.19
CA TYR A 96 -6.89 -5.29 18.14
C TYR A 96 -7.46 -5.07 16.74
N ALA A 97 -8.71 -5.48 16.48
CA ALA A 97 -9.39 -5.20 15.21
C ALA A 97 -9.58 -3.69 14.95
N ALA A 98 -9.74 -2.89 16.01
CA ALA A 98 -9.79 -1.43 15.88
C ALA A 98 -8.40 -0.83 15.62
N ASP A 99 -7.35 -1.37 16.26
CA ASP A 99 -5.97 -0.91 16.13
C ASP A 99 -5.32 -1.26 14.77
N SER A 100 -5.57 -2.47 14.29
CA SER A 100 -5.16 -2.94 12.94
C SER A 100 -5.74 -2.08 11.80
N ALA A 101 -6.77 -1.26 12.09
CA ALA A 101 -7.36 -0.31 11.16
C ALA A 101 -6.55 0.98 10.92
N GLY A 102 -5.30 1.05 11.41
CA GLY A 102 -4.40 2.18 11.26
C GLY A 102 -4.27 2.70 9.82
N PRO A 103 -3.70 3.91 9.64
CA PRO A 103 -3.61 4.56 8.32
C PRO A 103 -3.01 3.63 7.25
N GLY A 104 -3.67 3.53 6.09
CA GLY A 104 -3.21 2.76 4.92
C GLY A 104 -3.42 1.24 4.94
N ALA A 105 -3.66 0.63 6.12
CA ALA A 105 -3.78 -0.83 6.28
C ALA A 105 -5.19 -1.36 6.01
N ALA A 106 -6.20 -0.65 6.52
CA ALA A 106 -7.59 -1.07 6.39
C ALA A 106 -8.23 -0.56 5.10
N VAL A 107 -8.83 -1.47 4.33
CA VAL A 107 -9.56 -1.19 3.08
C VAL A 107 -11.05 -1.00 3.35
N HIS A 108 -11.71 -0.18 2.54
CA HIS A 108 -13.16 0.01 2.63
C HIS A 108 -13.88 -1.17 1.96
N TYR A 109 -14.82 -1.79 2.67
CA TYR A 109 -15.65 -2.85 2.09
C TYR A 109 -16.77 -2.24 1.25
N GLN A 110 -16.80 -2.55 -0.06
CA GLN A 110 -17.74 -2.01 -1.03
C GLN A 110 -18.77 -3.04 -1.54
N GLY A 111 -18.77 -4.26 -1.00
CA GLY A 111 -19.68 -5.34 -1.38
C GLY A 111 -19.10 -6.39 -2.30
N GLU A 112 -17.82 -6.33 -2.57
CA GLU A 112 -17.04 -7.36 -3.24
C GLU A 112 -17.15 -8.71 -2.52
N SER A 113 -16.78 -9.79 -3.23
CA SER A 113 -16.68 -11.13 -2.64
C SER A 113 -15.60 -11.21 -1.57
N ILE A 114 -15.72 -12.16 -0.65
CA ILE A 114 -14.70 -12.38 0.40
C ILE A 114 -13.29 -12.60 -0.19
N ASP A 115 -13.16 -13.31 -1.30
CA ASP A 115 -11.86 -13.55 -1.95
C ASP A 115 -11.23 -12.26 -2.50
N GLN A 116 -12.06 -11.38 -3.08
CA GLN A 116 -11.60 -10.07 -3.56
C GLN A 116 -11.19 -9.19 -2.39
N LEU A 117 -11.95 -9.22 -1.30
CA LEU A 117 -11.62 -8.48 -0.08
C LEU A 117 -10.33 -8.99 0.57
N VAL A 118 -10.15 -10.32 0.67
CA VAL A 118 -8.93 -10.95 1.20
C VAL A 118 -7.70 -10.49 0.44
N ARG A 119 -7.75 -10.47 -0.90
CA ARG A 119 -6.65 -9.92 -1.71
C ARG A 119 -6.42 -8.44 -1.42
N ALA A 120 -7.49 -7.64 -1.30
CA ALA A 120 -7.37 -6.22 -1.01
C ALA A 120 -6.75 -5.93 0.38
N VAL A 121 -7.14 -6.67 1.42
CA VAL A 121 -6.56 -6.51 2.77
C VAL A 121 -5.11 -6.98 2.82
N LEU A 122 -4.75 -8.06 2.10
CA LEU A 122 -3.36 -8.50 1.99
C LEU A 122 -2.49 -7.41 1.36
N HIS A 123 -2.92 -6.82 0.25
CA HIS A 123 -2.22 -5.68 -0.34
C HIS A 123 -2.15 -4.48 0.62
N GLY A 124 -3.20 -4.23 1.41
CA GLY A 124 -3.18 -3.20 2.45
C GLY A 124 -2.12 -3.46 3.54
N ALA A 125 -2.02 -4.70 4.01
CA ALA A 125 -1.02 -5.12 4.99
C ALA A 125 0.41 -5.02 4.44
N GLU A 126 0.63 -5.44 3.19
CA GLU A 126 1.93 -5.30 2.50
C GLU A 126 2.35 -3.82 2.40
N ARG A 127 1.43 -2.93 2.04
CA ARG A 127 1.70 -1.48 2.01
C ARG A 127 2.06 -0.94 3.39
N ARG A 128 1.33 -1.35 4.44
CA ARG A 128 1.64 -0.96 5.82
C ARG A 128 3.03 -1.43 6.24
N ALA A 129 3.35 -2.70 6.02
CA ALA A 129 4.66 -3.26 6.35
C ALA A 129 5.79 -2.55 5.58
N THR A 130 5.53 -2.16 4.34
CA THR A 130 6.46 -1.37 3.52
C THR A 130 6.65 0.03 4.11
N TRP A 131 5.56 0.71 4.44
CA TRP A 131 5.56 2.04 5.07
C TRP A 131 6.36 2.03 6.37
N GLU A 132 6.02 1.17 7.32
CA GLU A 132 6.67 1.08 8.63
C GLU A 132 8.17 0.81 8.52
N ARG A 133 8.59 0.01 7.54
CA ARG A 133 10.00 -0.27 7.32
C ARG A 133 10.73 0.90 6.70
N ALA A 134 10.12 1.57 5.72
CA ALA A 134 10.68 2.77 5.10
C ALA A 134 10.82 3.91 6.13
N THR A 135 9.77 4.20 6.90
CA THR A 135 9.79 5.25 7.92
C THR A 135 10.78 4.95 9.03
N ARG A 136 10.84 3.71 9.52
CA ARG A 136 11.85 3.31 10.50
C ARG A 136 13.26 3.54 9.99
N ALA A 137 13.56 3.20 8.74
CA ALA A 137 14.86 3.44 8.15
C ALA A 137 15.19 4.95 8.08
N LEU A 138 14.22 5.77 7.67
CA LEU A 138 14.36 7.23 7.63
C LEU A 138 14.60 7.82 9.03
N ASP A 139 13.82 7.40 10.03
CA ASP A 139 13.91 7.89 11.42
C ASP A 139 15.27 7.55 12.06
N THR A 140 15.88 6.43 11.67
CA THR A 140 17.19 6.01 12.16
C THR A 140 18.37 6.66 11.42
N SER A 141 18.13 7.27 10.25
CA SER A 141 19.18 7.89 9.43
C SER A 141 19.25 9.40 9.67
N GLN A 142 20.45 9.92 9.94
CA GLN A 142 20.66 11.37 10.07
C GLN A 142 20.33 12.13 8.77
N SER A 143 20.44 11.46 7.61
CA SER A 143 20.13 12.01 6.30
C SER A 143 18.68 11.78 5.87
N GLY A 144 17.85 11.13 6.70
CA GLY A 144 16.46 10.78 6.39
C GLY A 144 15.62 11.98 5.91
N PRO A 145 15.55 13.09 6.65
CA PRO A 145 14.79 14.27 6.23
C PRO A 145 15.26 14.85 4.89
N ALA A 146 16.57 15.02 4.70
CA ALA A 146 17.13 15.55 3.46
C ALA A 146 16.92 14.62 2.26
N ALA A 147 16.96 13.30 2.48
CA ALA A 147 16.63 12.30 1.46
C ALA A 147 15.16 12.39 1.05
N LEU A 148 14.25 12.53 2.02
CA LEU A 148 12.82 12.64 1.78
C LEU A 148 12.47 13.91 0.99
N ASP A 149 13.03 15.07 1.36
CA ASP A 149 12.84 16.33 0.64
C ASP A 149 13.27 16.23 -0.82
N ARG A 150 14.48 15.67 -1.04
CA ARG A 150 15.05 15.50 -2.38
C ARG A 150 14.21 14.56 -3.24
N VAL A 151 13.83 13.41 -2.70
CA VAL A 151 13.00 12.44 -3.42
C VAL A 151 11.64 13.03 -3.72
N THR A 152 11.02 13.74 -2.77
CA THR A 152 9.72 14.38 -2.98
C THR A 152 9.78 15.39 -4.13
N ALA A 153 10.81 16.23 -4.18
CA ALA A 153 11.03 17.16 -5.29
C ALA A 153 11.24 16.44 -6.64
N ALA A 154 12.01 15.35 -6.64
CA ALA A 154 12.26 14.55 -7.84
C ALA A 154 10.99 13.85 -8.35
N VAL A 155 10.17 13.30 -7.45
CA VAL A 155 8.90 12.64 -7.78
C VAL A 155 7.88 13.66 -8.30
N ALA A 156 7.79 14.85 -7.69
CA ALA A 156 6.95 15.93 -8.20
C ALA A 156 7.35 16.31 -9.64
N THR A 157 8.65 16.52 -9.88
CA THR A 157 9.19 16.79 -11.23
C THR A 157 8.91 15.65 -12.22
N LEU A 158 9.01 14.40 -11.75
CA LEU A 158 8.73 13.22 -12.58
C LEU A 158 7.27 13.22 -13.03
N ILE A 159 6.34 13.41 -12.10
CA ILE A 159 4.90 13.42 -12.36
C ILE A 159 4.53 14.59 -13.29
N GLU A 160 5.06 15.79 -13.04
CA GLU A 160 4.81 16.97 -13.87
C GLU A 160 5.29 16.76 -15.31
N ARG A 161 6.48 16.17 -15.49
CA ARG A 161 7.08 15.94 -16.81
C ARG A 161 6.62 14.66 -17.49
N ALA A 162 5.79 13.83 -16.85
CA ALA A 162 5.25 12.61 -17.42
C ALA A 162 4.36 12.87 -18.66
N GLY A 163 3.82 14.09 -18.77
CA GLY A 163 2.94 14.52 -19.86
C GLY A 163 1.48 14.11 -19.61
N PRO A 164 0.61 14.21 -20.63
CA PRO A 164 -0.77 13.74 -20.53
C PRO A 164 -0.86 12.21 -20.55
N GLY A 165 -1.88 11.67 -19.89
CA GLY A 165 -2.24 10.25 -19.91
C GLY A 165 -2.42 9.61 -18.53
N ILE A 166 -2.56 8.28 -18.55
CA ILE A 166 -2.59 7.44 -17.36
C ILE A 166 -1.18 6.93 -17.11
N HIS A 167 -0.66 7.21 -15.92
CA HIS A 167 0.69 6.89 -15.50
C HIS A 167 0.66 5.84 -14.39
N HIS A 168 1.43 4.79 -14.59
CA HIS A 168 1.71 3.76 -13.58
C HIS A 168 3.20 3.82 -13.26
N LEU A 169 3.51 4.30 -12.05
CA LEU A 169 4.86 4.38 -11.54
C LEU A 169 5.09 3.25 -10.55
N VAL A 170 6.25 2.60 -10.65
CA VAL A 170 6.71 1.61 -9.68
C VAL A 170 8.10 2.03 -9.24
N CYS A 171 8.33 2.12 -7.93
CA CYS A 171 9.68 2.24 -7.39
C CYS A 171 10.05 1.03 -6.58
N SER A 172 11.35 0.77 -6.52
CA SER A 172 11.94 -0.19 -5.62
C SER A 172 13.18 0.37 -4.96
N ALA A 173 13.43 -0.06 -3.73
CA ALA A 173 14.64 0.27 -2.99
C ALA A 173 15.02 -0.92 -2.11
N SER A 174 16.32 -1.08 -1.83
CA SER A 174 16.78 -2.04 -0.82
C SER A 174 16.99 -1.30 0.50
N VAL A 175 16.42 -1.81 1.58
CA VAL A 175 16.63 -1.29 2.94
C VAL A 175 17.17 -2.43 3.79
N HIS A 176 18.44 -2.35 4.16
CA HIS A 176 19.15 -3.40 4.89
C HIS A 176 19.04 -4.79 4.22
N GLY A 177 19.09 -4.84 2.89
CA GLY A 177 18.98 -6.07 2.10
C GLY A 177 17.55 -6.57 1.87
N VAL A 178 16.53 -5.89 2.41
CA VAL A 178 15.13 -6.21 2.18
C VAL A 178 14.58 -5.31 1.05
N PRO A 179 14.06 -5.88 -0.04
CA PRO A 179 13.46 -5.08 -1.11
C PRO A 179 12.13 -4.50 -0.66
N LEU A 180 11.97 -3.19 -0.85
CA LEU A 180 10.71 -2.45 -0.70
C LEU A 180 10.23 -2.03 -2.08
N ILE A 181 8.91 -2.12 -2.30
CA ILE A 181 8.27 -1.75 -3.56
C ILE A 181 7.07 -0.88 -3.24
N ALA A 182 6.88 0.19 -4.01
CA ALA A 182 5.68 1.00 -3.96
C ALA A 182 5.20 1.33 -5.37
N VAL A 183 3.89 1.51 -5.49
CA VAL A 183 3.20 1.83 -6.73
C VAL A 183 2.48 3.16 -6.57
N LEU A 184 2.59 4.01 -7.58
CA LEU A 184 1.90 5.29 -7.64
C LEU A 184 1.16 5.39 -8.97
N HIS A 185 -0.14 5.64 -8.90
CA HIS A 185 -0.95 5.95 -10.06
C HIS A 185 -1.12 7.46 -10.16
N ALA A 186 -0.90 7.99 -11.35
CA ALA A 186 -1.11 9.40 -11.65
C ALA A 186 -1.91 9.52 -12.95
N GLU A 187 -2.86 10.44 -13.00
CA GLU A 187 -3.66 10.70 -14.19
C GLU A 187 -3.62 12.18 -14.54
N SER A 188 -3.33 12.47 -15.80
CA SER A 188 -3.17 13.83 -16.30
C SER A 188 -4.02 14.01 -17.56
N GLU A 189 -5.17 14.66 -17.43
CA GLU A 189 -6.02 15.10 -18.54
C GLU A 189 -6.11 16.63 -18.52
N ASP A 190 -5.45 17.31 -19.46
CA ASP A 190 -5.44 18.79 -19.69
C ASP A 190 -5.55 19.68 -18.43
N GLY A 191 -4.97 19.24 -17.31
CA GLY A 191 -5.23 19.78 -15.97
C GLY A 191 -4.25 19.26 -14.93
N PRO A 192 -4.45 19.60 -13.63
CA PRO A 192 -3.54 19.17 -12.58
C PRO A 192 -3.54 17.65 -12.45
N VAL A 193 -2.35 17.07 -12.31
CA VAL A 193 -2.19 15.62 -12.19
C VAL A 193 -2.89 15.11 -10.93
N GLN A 194 -3.78 14.14 -11.11
CA GLN A 194 -4.51 13.50 -10.03
C GLN A 194 -3.69 12.35 -9.48
N VAL A 195 -3.40 12.40 -8.18
CA VAL A 195 -2.58 11.41 -7.47
C VAL A 195 -3.19 11.16 -6.10
N ARG A 196 -3.19 9.90 -5.65
CA ARG A 196 -3.52 9.57 -4.26
C ARG A 196 -2.36 9.95 -3.34
N GLU A 197 -2.62 10.83 -2.38
CA GLU A 197 -1.58 11.33 -1.46
C GLU A 197 -0.88 10.19 -0.69
N GLU A 198 -1.63 9.19 -0.21
CA GLU A 198 -1.05 8.04 0.49
C GLU A 198 -0.08 7.22 -0.36
N ASP A 199 -0.39 7.05 -1.66
CA ASP A 199 0.47 6.30 -2.58
C ASP A 199 1.72 7.12 -2.88
N ALA A 200 1.58 8.45 -3.05
CA ALA A 200 2.71 9.35 -3.27
C ALA A 200 3.66 9.38 -2.06
N LEU A 201 3.11 9.45 -0.86
CA LEU A 201 3.87 9.40 0.39
C LEU A 201 4.64 8.08 0.51
N LEU A 202 3.98 6.95 0.28
CA LEU A 202 4.64 5.64 0.33
C LEU A 202 5.74 5.51 -0.73
N PHE A 203 5.47 5.98 -1.96
CA PHE A 203 6.43 5.99 -3.05
C PHE A 203 7.68 6.82 -2.72
N CYS A 204 7.50 8.02 -2.17
CA CYS A 204 8.60 8.87 -1.71
C CYS A 204 9.35 8.23 -0.53
N ALA A 205 8.65 7.68 0.46
CA ALA A 205 9.27 7.06 1.63
C ALA A 205 10.18 5.88 1.24
N VAL A 206 9.76 5.03 0.31
CA VAL A 206 10.55 3.90 -0.18
C VAL A 206 11.85 4.36 -0.85
N LEU A 207 11.78 5.29 -1.78
CA LEU A 207 12.95 5.83 -2.49
C LEU A 207 13.89 6.60 -1.55
N ALA A 208 13.32 7.37 -0.61
CA ALA A 208 14.08 8.09 0.38
C ALA A 208 14.80 7.13 1.35
N ALA A 209 14.16 6.04 1.76
CA ALA A 209 14.77 5.03 2.61
C ALA A 209 15.96 4.34 1.91
N GLY A 210 15.82 4.01 0.61
CA GLY A 210 16.93 3.49 -0.19
C GLY A 210 18.10 4.48 -0.33
N THR A 211 17.78 5.76 -0.41
CA THR A 211 18.77 6.86 -0.45
C THR A 211 19.48 7.01 0.89
N ALA A 212 18.73 7.00 1.99
CA ALA A 212 19.23 7.26 3.34
C ALA A 212 20.04 6.08 3.93
N THR A 213 19.97 4.90 3.30
CA THR A 213 20.65 3.67 3.72
C THR A 213 21.68 3.15 2.71
N ASP A 214 21.92 3.90 1.62
CA ASP A 214 22.81 3.51 0.52
C ASP A 214 22.49 2.13 -0.10
N GLY A 215 21.25 1.65 0.05
CA GLY A 215 20.82 0.35 -0.48
C GLY A 215 20.52 0.36 -1.97
N GLY A 216 20.51 1.54 -2.60
CA GLY A 216 20.15 1.72 -4.00
C GLY A 216 18.64 1.55 -4.25
N GLY A 217 18.26 1.60 -5.53
CA GLY A 217 16.87 1.56 -5.95
C GLY A 217 16.65 2.14 -7.34
N GLY A 218 15.39 2.34 -7.70
CA GLY A 218 15.03 2.94 -8.97
C GLY A 218 13.53 3.15 -9.10
N ALA A 219 13.13 3.80 -10.17
CA ALA A 219 11.74 4.04 -10.51
C ALA A 219 11.51 3.76 -11.99
N VAL A 220 10.32 3.26 -12.32
CA VAL A 220 9.86 3.05 -13.68
C VAL A 220 8.52 3.75 -13.85
N LEU A 221 8.36 4.49 -14.93
CA LEU A 221 7.11 5.13 -15.35
C LEU A 221 6.62 4.42 -16.61
N ARG A 222 5.40 3.90 -16.57
CA ARG A 222 4.64 3.49 -17.75
C ARG A 222 3.54 4.51 -18.00
N THR A 223 3.49 5.06 -19.19
CA THR A 223 2.48 6.04 -19.61
C THR A 223 1.62 5.46 -20.73
N ARG A 224 0.31 5.61 -20.60
CA ARG A 224 -0.69 5.33 -21.63
C ARG A 224 -1.42 6.61 -21.99
N THR A 225 -1.36 7.03 -23.25
CA THR A 225 -1.95 8.31 -23.70
C THR A 225 -3.34 8.16 -24.29
N GLY A 226 -3.78 6.94 -24.65
CA GLY A 226 -5.16 6.68 -25.05
C GLY A 226 -5.40 5.29 -25.62
N PRO A 227 -6.65 4.96 -26.01
CA PRO A 227 -6.97 3.69 -26.64
C PRO A 227 -6.21 3.50 -27.97
N GLY A 228 -5.49 2.37 -28.11
CA GLY A 228 -4.74 2.04 -29.32
C GLY A 228 -3.37 2.70 -29.44
N SER A 229 -2.97 3.58 -28.50
CA SER A 229 -1.60 4.07 -28.40
C SER A 229 -0.67 3.00 -27.85
N ARG A 230 0.59 2.99 -28.29
CA ARG A 230 1.64 2.19 -27.65
C ARG A 230 1.96 2.76 -26.27
N ASP A 231 2.13 1.90 -25.27
CA ASP A 231 2.53 2.34 -23.94
C ASP A 231 4.01 2.78 -23.99
N THR A 232 4.35 3.86 -23.29
CA THR A 232 5.75 4.30 -23.18
C THR A 232 6.30 3.95 -21.81
N VAL A 233 7.48 3.31 -21.76
CA VAL A 233 8.19 2.99 -20.51
C VAL A 233 9.47 3.81 -20.41
N ARG A 234 9.69 4.45 -19.26
CA ARG A 234 10.90 5.20 -18.91
C ARG A 234 11.40 4.75 -17.53
N GLY A 235 12.70 4.81 -17.30
CA GLY A 235 13.31 4.37 -16.04
C GLY A 235 14.33 5.34 -15.48
N TRP A 236 14.50 5.27 -14.17
CA TRP A 236 15.52 5.97 -13.39
C TRP A 236 16.15 5.00 -12.40
N ILE A 237 17.44 5.20 -12.14
CA ILE A 237 18.19 4.45 -11.13
C ILE A 237 18.66 5.40 -10.05
N LEU A 238 18.58 4.95 -8.81
CA LEU A 238 19.10 5.67 -7.66
C LEU A 238 20.61 5.46 -7.57
N ARG A 239 21.37 6.53 -7.81
CA ARG A 239 22.84 6.57 -7.70
C ARG A 239 23.25 7.83 -6.95
N ASP A 240 24.16 7.68 -6.00
CA ASP A 240 24.71 8.78 -5.19
C ASP A 240 23.60 9.65 -4.56
N GLY A 241 22.52 9.00 -4.10
CA GLY A 241 21.35 9.64 -3.53
C GLY A 241 20.55 10.53 -4.49
N THR A 242 20.60 10.26 -5.79
CA THR A 242 19.82 10.96 -6.83
C THR A 242 19.23 9.98 -7.84
N LEU A 243 18.03 10.28 -8.34
CA LEU A 243 17.43 9.52 -9.44
C LEU A 243 18.02 9.99 -10.77
N GLN A 244 18.84 9.15 -11.38
CA GLN A 244 19.46 9.39 -12.67
C GLN A 244 18.66 8.69 -13.77
N PRO A 245 18.38 9.36 -14.90
CA PRO A 245 17.62 8.75 -15.99
C PRO A 245 18.42 7.62 -16.64
N LEU A 246 17.74 6.50 -16.89
CA LEU A 246 18.26 5.41 -17.71
C LEU A 246 18.11 5.75 -19.19
N ASN A 247 19.04 5.27 -20.02
CA ASN A 247 18.91 5.36 -21.48
C ASN A 247 17.97 4.26 -22.04
N GLU A 248 17.57 4.37 -23.31
CA GLU A 248 16.65 3.39 -23.95
C GLU A 248 17.10 1.93 -23.80
N ALA A 249 18.40 1.65 -23.93
CA ALA A 249 18.94 0.29 -23.81
C ALA A 249 18.94 -0.21 -22.37
N GLU A 250 19.25 0.66 -21.40
CA GLU A 250 19.17 0.34 -19.98
C GLU A 250 17.72 0.06 -19.54
N VAL A 251 16.76 0.86 -20.03
CA VAL A 251 15.33 0.65 -19.77
C VAL A 251 14.86 -0.67 -20.39
N PHE A 252 15.25 -0.95 -21.64
CA PHE A 252 14.93 -2.21 -22.32
C PHE A 252 15.47 -3.42 -21.54
N ASN A 253 16.75 -3.39 -21.16
CA ASN A 253 17.39 -4.48 -20.43
C ASN A 253 16.73 -4.70 -19.06
N ALA A 254 16.46 -3.63 -18.32
CA ALA A 254 15.80 -3.71 -17.02
C ALA A 254 14.40 -4.34 -17.10
N TYR A 255 13.63 -4.02 -18.16
CA TYR A 255 12.27 -4.54 -18.35
C TYR A 255 12.24 -5.96 -18.93
N CYS A 256 13.29 -6.34 -19.66
CA CYS A 256 13.44 -7.66 -20.27
C CYS A 256 14.30 -8.59 -19.41
N THR A 257 14.41 -8.34 -18.10
CA THR A 257 15.14 -9.19 -17.15
C THR A 257 14.22 -9.51 -15.98
N ASP A 258 14.10 -10.80 -15.65
CA ASP A 258 13.37 -11.25 -14.49
C ASP A 258 14.08 -10.80 -13.20
N HIS A 259 13.41 -9.96 -12.41
CA HIS A 259 13.98 -9.39 -11.20
C HIS A 259 14.30 -10.42 -10.09
N ARG A 260 13.77 -11.65 -10.16
CA ARG A 260 14.04 -12.71 -9.17
C ARG A 260 15.15 -13.65 -9.62
N THR A 261 15.25 -13.95 -10.91
CA THR A 261 16.15 -14.97 -11.46
C THR A 261 17.29 -14.39 -12.29
N GLY A 262 17.15 -13.16 -12.79
CA GLY A 262 18.08 -12.52 -13.72
C GLY A 262 17.96 -13.04 -15.15
N GLU A 263 16.98 -13.92 -15.44
CA GLU A 263 16.80 -14.50 -16.77
C GLU A 263 16.15 -13.50 -17.74
N PRO A 264 16.48 -13.55 -19.04
CA PRO A 264 15.82 -12.71 -20.04
C PRO A 264 14.33 -13.02 -20.15
N ILE A 265 13.51 -11.97 -20.08
CA ILE A 265 12.07 -12.00 -20.38
C ILE A 265 11.87 -11.42 -21.78
N ALA A 266 10.97 -12.02 -22.57
CA ALA A 266 10.62 -11.49 -23.88
C ALA A 266 10.00 -10.08 -23.77
N PRO A 267 10.39 -9.12 -24.63
CA PRO A 267 9.82 -7.78 -24.58
C PRO A 267 8.32 -7.79 -24.86
N GLU A 268 7.58 -6.94 -24.17
CA GLU A 268 6.13 -6.83 -24.32
C GLU A 268 5.78 -6.14 -25.65
N HIS A 269 4.86 -6.74 -26.41
CA HIS A 269 4.37 -6.13 -27.65
C HIS A 269 3.56 -4.85 -27.37
N GLY A 270 3.76 -3.82 -28.18
CA GLY A 270 3.04 -2.55 -28.05
C GLY A 270 3.62 -1.60 -26.99
N VAL A 271 4.84 -1.86 -26.50
CA VAL A 271 5.58 -0.99 -25.58
C VAL A 271 6.74 -0.31 -26.30
N ASP A 272 6.91 0.99 -26.05
CA ASP A 272 8.06 1.79 -26.49
C ASP A 272 8.96 2.09 -25.28
N TYR A 273 10.16 1.53 -25.29
CA TYR A 273 11.19 1.79 -24.28
C TYR A 273 11.91 3.09 -24.63
N ARG A 274 11.84 4.08 -23.74
CA ARG A 274 12.38 5.43 -23.95
C ARG A 274 13.31 5.80 -22.80
N SER A 275 14.30 6.64 -23.09
CA SER A 275 15.18 7.18 -22.05
C SER A 275 14.34 7.93 -21.00
N GLY A 276 14.75 7.84 -19.74
CA GLY A 276 14.30 8.76 -18.70
C GLY A 276 14.68 10.20 -19.07
N PHE A 277 14.07 11.15 -18.37
CA PHE A 277 14.44 12.57 -18.47
C PHE A 277 15.11 13.02 -17.16
N PRO A 278 15.98 14.04 -17.19
CA PRO A 278 16.59 14.58 -15.97
C PRO A 278 15.53 15.09 -14.98
N LEU A 279 15.67 14.73 -13.70
CA LEU A 279 14.78 15.13 -12.59
C LEU A 279 15.37 16.25 -11.73
N THR A 280 16.67 16.49 -11.83
CA THR A 280 17.32 17.67 -11.30
C THR A 280 17.66 18.61 -12.45
N GLU A 281 17.52 19.91 -12.23
CA GLU A 281 18.14 20.88 -13.12
C GLU A 281 19.65 20.68 -13.02
N ARG A 282 20.35 20.50 -14.15
CA ARG A 282 21.81 20.65 -14.13
C ARG A 282 22.05 22.10 -13.73
N GLU A 283 22.65 22.33 -12.57
CA GLU A 283 23.29 23.62 -12.28
C GLU A 283 24.27 23.87 -13.42
N GLY A 284 23.86 24.74 -14.35
CA GLY A 284 24.65 25.11 -15.51
C GLY A 284 25.92 25.75 -15.01
N HIS A 285 27.03 25.03 -15.13
CA HIS A 285 28.34 25.65 -15.09
C HIS A 285 28.47 26.47 -16.39
N SER A 286 28.15 27.76 -16.31
CA SER A 286 28.65 28.77 -17.24
C SER A 286 30.13 29.01 -17.00
#